data_AF-A0A7T0G301-F1
#
_entry.id   AF-A0A7T0G301-F1
#
_cell.length_a   1.000
_cell.length_b   1.000
_cell.length_c   1.000
_cell.angle_alpha   90.00
_cell.angle_beta   90.00
_cell.angle_gamma   90.00
#
_symmetry.space_group_name_H-M   'P 1'
#
loop_
_entity.id
_entity.type
_entity.pdbx_description
1 polymer ?
#
loop_
_entity_poly.entity_id
_entity_poly.type
_entity_poly.pdbx_seq_one_letter_code
_entity_poly.pdbx_strand_id
1 'polypeptide(L)' 'MKRVFRYLLLFEENGKRTIAEVDSQEAYEELKAELDAKSVPNELVNERDMEELIYRGATFIDLRE' A
#
# COMPACT_ATOMS: atom_id res chain seq x y z
N MET A 1 17.95 -5.88 -16.13
CA MET A 1 16.84 -5.17 -15.46
C MET A 1 17.27 -4.87 -14.04
N LYS A 2 17.39 -3.59 -13.66
CA LYS A 2 17.45 -3.23 -12.23
C LYS A 2 16.09 -3.62 -11.63
N ARG A 3 16.07 -4.42 -10.57
CA ARG A 3 14.85 -4.60 -9.77
C ARG A 3 14.60 -3.26 -9.07
N VAL A 4 13.55 -2.56 -9.48
CA VAL A 4 13.03 -1.43 -8.71
C VAL A 4 12.28 -2.06 -7.55
N PHE A 5 12.79 -1.84 -6.33
CA PHE A 5 12.10 -2.31 -5.14
C PHE A 5 10.90 -1.37 -4.93
N ARG A 6 9.72 -1.94 -4.72
CA ARG A 6 8.50 -1.19 -4.42
C ARG A 6 7.83 -1.79 -3.19
N TYR A 7 7.20 -0.94 -2.40
CA TYR A 7 6.42 -1.33 -1.25
C TYR A 7 4.95 -1.07 -1.56
N LEU A 8 4.13 -2.09 -1.34
CA LEU A 8 2.69 -2.03 -1.57
C LEU A 8 2.00 -2.18 -0.23
N LEU A 9 1.37 -1.11 0.25
CA LEU A 9 0.68 -1.09 1.54
C LEU A 9 -0.82 -1.07 1.30
N LEU A 10 -1.49 -2.17 1.66
CA LEU A 10 -2.95 -2.23 1.70
C LEU A 10 -3.44 -1.61 3.02
N PHE A 11 -4.48 -0.79 2.97
CA PHE A 11 -5.17 -0.30 4.14
C PHE A 11 -6.67 -0.17 3.89
N GLU A 12 -7.46 -0.23 4.97
CA GLU A 12 -8.93 -0.13 4.90
C GLU A 12 -9.44 1.04 5.72
N GLU A 13 -10.00 2.05 5.04
CA GLU A 13 -10.58 3.23 5.66
C GLU A 13 -12.05 3.38 5.22
N ASN A 14 -12.97 3.53 6.17
CA ASN A 14 -14.41 3.68 5.90
C ASN A 14 -14.99 2.55 5.01
N GLY A 15 -14.49 1.32 5.17
CA GLY A 15 -14.88 0.15 4.37
C GLY A 15 -14.35 0.14 2.94
N LYS A 16 -13.43 1.05 2.60
CA LYS A 16 -12.75 1.07 1.29
C LYS A 16 -11.33 0.57 1.45
N ARG A 17 -11.00 -0.45 0.66
CA ARG A 17 -9.65 -0.99 0.54
C ARG A 17 -8.85 -0.18 -0.45
N THR A 18 -7.67 0.27 -0.03
CA THR A 18 -6.77 1.08 -0.84
C THR A 18 -5.37 0.49 -0.76
N ILE A 19 -4.71 0.38 -1.91
CA ILE A 19 -3.31 -0.05 -2.01
C ILE A 19 -2.49 1.16 -2.42
N ALA A 20 -1.51 1.51 -1.59
CA ALA A 20 -0.51 2.53 -1.90
C ALA A 20 0.80 1.89 -2.38
N GLU A 21 1.33 2.35 -3.52
CA GLU A 21 2.68 2.04 -3.99
C GLU A 21 3.64 3.18 -3.63
N VAL A 22 4.73 2.83 -2.91
CA VAL A 22 5.87 3.73 -2.65
C VAL A 22 7.17 3.03 -3.05
N ASP A 23 8.21 3.80 -3.35
CA ASP A 23 9.50 3.31 -3.89
C ASP A 23 10.67 3.38 -2.89
N SER A 24 10.42 3.87 -1.67
CA SER A 24 11.41 3.92 -0.60
C SER A 24 10.92 3.27 0.70
N GLN A 25 11.86 2.76 1.49
CA GLN A 25 11.56 2.20 2.82
C GLN A 25 11.09 3.30 3.78
N GLU A 26 11.66 4.50 3.69
CA GLU A 26 11.31 5.66 4.52
C GLU A 26 9.84 6.05 4.31
N ALA A 27 9.40 6.24 3.05
CA ALA A 27 8.01 6.54 2.74
C ALA A 27 7.05 5.43 3.18
N TYR A 28 7.47 4.16 3.09
CA TYR A 28 6.68 3.03 3.61
C TYR A 28 6.52 3.11 5.14
N GLU A 29 7.59 3.34 5.88
CA GLU A 29 7.57 3.42 7.34
C GLU A 29 6.75 4.63 7.82
N GLU A 30 6.88 5.78 7.16
CA GLU A 30 6.09 6.98 7.44
C GLU A 30 4.59 6.75 7.24
N LEU A 31 4.20 6.24 6.06
CA LEU A 31 2.79 5.95 5.76
C LEU A 31 2.23 4.91 6.74
N LYS A 32 3.00 3.87 7.04
CA LYS A 32 2.59 2.86 8.02
C LYS A 32 2.38 3.48 9.40
N ALA A 33 3.30 4.31 9.86
CA ALA A 33 3.19 4.98 11.17
C ALA A 33 1.98 5.91 11.23
N GLU A 34 1.66 6.63 10.15
CA GLU A 34 0.45 7.44 10.06
C GLU A 34 -0.84 6.60 10.18
N LEU A 35 -0.89 5.48 9.46
CA LEU A 35 -2.04 4.57 9.48
C LEU A 35 -2.20 3.93 10.87
N ASP A 36 -1.10 3.48 11.47
CA ASP A 36 -1.09 2.94 12.84
C ASP A 36 -1.58 3.99 13.86
N ALA A 37 -1.11 5.24 13.76
CA ALA A 37 -1.53 6.34 14.63
C ALA A 37 -3.03 6.66 14.49
N LYS A 38 -3.59 6.50 13.29
CA LYS A 38 -5.03 6.64 13.02
C LYS A 38 -5.83 5.37 13.33
N SER A 39 -5.18 4.29 13.82
CA SER A 39 -5.78 2.97 14.03
C SER A 39 -6.45 2.40 12.77
N VAL A 40 -5.89 2.71 11.60
CA VAL A 40 -6.34 2.19 10.31
C VAL A 40 -5.66 0.83 10.08
N PRO A 41 -6.43 -0.26 9.90
CA PRO A 41 -5.87 -1.57 9.57
C PRO A 41 -5.04 -1.48 8.28
N ASN A 42 -3.80 -1.94 8.34
CA ASN A 42 -2.88 -1.92 7.22
C ASN A 42 -2.02 -3.20 7.19
N GLU A 43 -1.63 -3.63 5.99
CA GLU A 43 -0.75 -4.77 5.77
C GLU A 43 0.09 -4.60 4.51
N LEU A 44 1.34 -5.05 4.58
CA LEU A 44 2.22 -5.11 3.41
C LEU A 44 1.75 -6.24 2.51
N VAL A 45 1.54 -5.94 1.23
CA VAL A 45 1.14 -6.91 0.20
C VAL A 45 2.22 -7.04 -0.87
N ASN A 46 2.17 -8.13 -1.63
CA ASN A 46 3.02 -8.30 -2.81
C ASN A 46 2.25 -7.98 -4.09
N GLU A 47 2.95 -8.00 -5.23
CA GLU A 47 2.39 -7.66 -6.54
C GLU A 47 1.23 -8.58 -6.95
N ARG A 48 1.33 -9.87 -6.63
CA ARG A 48 0.29 -10.84 -6.98
C ARG A 48 -0.99 -10.58 -6.20
N ASP A 49 -0.86 -10.33 -4.89
CA ASP A 49 -2.00 -10.05 -4.04
C ASP A 49 -2.62 -8.69 -4.41
N MET A 50 -1.81 -7.70 -4.80
CA MET A 50 -2.29 -6.42 -5.34
C MET A 50 -3.18 -6.59 -6.57
N GLU A 51 -2.74 -7.37 -7.57
CA GLU A 51 -3.53 -7.61 -8.78
C GLU A 51 -4.90 -8.22 -8.46
N GLU A 52 -4.94 -9.20 -7.55
CA GLU A 52 -6.18 -9.82 -7.09
C GLU A 52 -7.07 -8.83 -6.33
N LEU A 53 -6.50 -8.02 -5.45
CA LEU A 53 -7.24 -7.02 -4.67
C LEU A 53 -7.84 -5.93 -5.56
N ILE A 54 -7.09 -5.46 -6.56
CA ILE A 54 -7.60 -4.49 -7.56
C ILE A 54 -8.77 -5.10 -8.32
N TYR A 55 -8.65 -6.36 -8.77
CA TYR A 55 -9.75 -7.07 -9.42
C TYR A 55 -10.99 -7.21 -8.52
N ARG A 56 -10.78 -7.38 -7.21
CA ARG A 56 -11.83 -7.42 -6.18
C ARG A 56 -12.37 -6.03 -5.78
N GLY A 57 -11.88 -4.95 -6.39
CA GLY A 57 -12.39 -3.59 -6.21
C GLY A 57 -11.60 -2.70 -5.26
N ALA A 58 -10.38 -3.10 -4.85
CA ALA A 58 -9.49 -2.18 -4.14
C ALA A 58 -9.09 -1.00 -5.04
N THR A 59 -8.98 0.18 -4.44
CA THR A 59 -8.45 1.37 -5.12
C THR A 59 -6.93 1.30 -5.10
N PHE A 60 -6.28 1.68 -6.20
CA PHE A 60 -4.82 1.78 -6.28
C PHE A 60 -4.41 3.25 -6.33
N ILE A 61 -3.40 3.62 -5.52
CA ILE A 61 -2.79 4.95 -5.53
C ILE A 61 -1.27 4.81 -5.69
N ASP A 62 -0.71 5.63 -6.59
CA ASP A 62 0.73 5.71 -6.86
C ASP A 62 1.30 6.93 -6.11
N LEU A 63 2.19 6.69 -5.15
CA LEU A 63 2.82 7.70 -4.30
C LEU A 63 4.34 7.74 -4.47
N ARG A 64 4.86 7.26 -5.60
CA ARG A 64 6.29 7.32 -5.90
C ARG A 64 6.72 8.76 -6.20
N GLU A 65 7.88 9.17 -5.70
CA GLU A 65 8.44 10.53 -5.86
C GLU A 65 9.64 10.60 -6.82
#